data_AF-A0A534TSA0-F1
#
_entry.id   AF-A0A534TSA0-F1
#
_cell.length_a   1.000
_cell.length_b   1.000
_cell.length_c   1.000
_cell.angle_alpha   90.00
_cell.angle_beta   90.00
_cell.angle_gamma   90.00
#
_symmetry.space_group_name_H-M   'P 1'
#
loop_
_entity.id
_entity.type
_entity.pdbx_description
1 polymer ?
#
loop_
_entity_poly.entity_id
_entity_poly.type
_entity_poly.pdbx_seq_one_letter_code
_entity_poly.pdbx_strand_id
1 'polypeptide(L)'
;APWTFKIVWSPLMDRYAPPWFGRRRGWAALAQVALFAFTLLLAGVGNHPDAPWVVAALALAIAFASASQDIAIDAYAVDVLRPEEQGTAVGARIALYRAAMLVSGGLAITLAARWSWPAVNLVLALIYLPMLVITWRAPEPEEKIAAPATLRAAIWHPFLGFLARHRALEILAFVVFYKFADQMAQALTRPFLNDMGYSAFDRGFALATLGLAATLLGTLVGGVATTAIGLGHSLWLFGFLQTFASLGYFVVAGSPVNVPLMYAATGFEMLTSGLGTGAFSVLLLRLTEKRFSATQYALFSSLFGLPRLLAGPLTGFLVDAVGWRTFFLITLFCGVPGMVLLARFVPLGAREPEFTIEPPGRRQPISGPQLAWRGALGGGLALAAGSLLVATLLALKTMRANRASFDLGAALAALLSPADPAGWIQLAVVVMIATVVGLFTAALSAAHRGESATDDP
;
A
#
# COMPACT_ATOMS: atom_id res chain seq x y z
N ALA A 1 8.24 6.31 -7.41
CA ALA A 1 9.35 5.68 -6.66
C ALA A 1 9.48 6.21 -5.22
N PRO A 2 9.56 7.54 -4.94
CA PRO A 2 9.83 8.02 -3.57
C PRO A 2 8.79 7.62 -2.53
N TRP A 3 7.50 7.57 -2.88
CA TRP A 3 6.45 7.16 -1.95
C TRP A 3 6.62 5.75 -1.37
N THR A 4 7.31 4.85 -2.08
CA THR A 4 7.59 3.48 -1.61
C THR A 4 8.80 3.43 -0.67
N PHE A 5 9.71 4.39 -0.77
CA PHE A 5 10.96 4.43 0.00
C PHE A 5 10.90 5.32 1.25
N LYS A 6 9.71 5.83 1.60
CA LYS A 6 9.50 6.68 2.79
C LYS A 6 10.12 6.12 4.08
N ILE A 7 10.15 4.79 4.20
CA ILE A 7 10.74 4.07 5.34
C ILE A 7 12.21 4.48 5.55
N VAL A 8 12.96 4.78 4.49
CA VAL A 8 14.41 5.01 4.54
C VAL A 8 14.75 6.28 5.34
N TRP A 9 13.97 7.36 5.20
CA TRP A 9 14.25 8.65 5.86
C TRP A 9 13.23 9.06 6.91
N SER A 10 12.08 8.38 7.03
CA SER A 10 11.13 8.59 8.13
C SER A 10 11.76 8.59 9.56
N PRO A 11 12.81 7.80 9.88
CA PRO A 11 13.42 7.81 11.21
C PRO A 11 14.16 9.11 11.52
N LEU A 12 14.65 9.82 10.50
CA LEU A 12 15.25 11.15 10.67
C LEU A 12 14.19 12.14 11.16
N MET A 13 12.96 12.01 10.68
CA MET A 13 11.84 12.89 11.02
C MET A 13 11.28 12.60 12.42
N ASP A 14 11.46 11.38 12.94
CA ASP A 14 11.13 11.03 14.33
C ASP A 14 12.17 11.52 15.34
N ARG A 15 13.46 11.46 14.98
CA ARG A 15 14.58 11.85 15.85
C ARG A 15 14.77 13.35 15.93
N TYR A 16 14.90 14.00 14.78
CA TYR A 16 15.25 15.41 14.73
C TYR A 16 13.98 16.25 14.76
N ALA A 17 13.93 17.25 15.64
CA ALA A 17 12.89 18.27 15.65
C ALA A 17 13.48 19.55 15.04
N PRO A 18 12.91 20.10 13.96
CA PRO A 18 13.27 21.41 13.48
C PRO A 18 13.07 22.45 14.59
N PRO A 19 13.90 23.50 14.67
CA PRO A 19 13.86 24.46 15.77
C PRO A 19 12.56 25.30 15.82
N TRP A 20 11.76 25.28 14.74
CA TRP A 20 10.51 26.03 14.62
C TRP A 20 9.29 25.11 14.53
N PHE A 21 8.15 25.55 15.08
CA PHE A 21 6.83 24.89 15.00
C PHE A 21 6.69 23.52 15.67
N GLY A 22 7.66 23.09 16.48
CA GLY A 22 7.64 21.78 17.13
C GLY A 22 7.91 20.63 16.15
N ARG A 23 8.01 19.40 16.67
CA ARG A 23 8.59 18.26 15.94
C ARG A 23 7.89 17.96 14.61
N ARG A 24 6.56 17.81 14.60
CA ARG A 24 5.80 17.39 13.40
C ARG A 24 5.53 18.52 12.41
N ARG A 25 5.05 19.67 12.91
CA ARG A 25 4.71 20.82 12.06
C ARG A 25 5.96 21.45 11.45
N GLY A 26 7.09 21.44 12.16
CA GLY A 26 8.37 21.91 11.63
C GLY A 26 8.80 21.14 10.37
N TRP A 27 8.67 19.81 10.38
CA TRP A 27 8.98 18.99 9.20
C TRP A 27 7.97 19.17 8.06
N ALA A 28 6.67 19.29 8.38
CA ALA A 28 5.65 19.58 7.38
C ALA A 28 5.90 20.94 6.71
N ALA A 29 6.23 21.97 7.49
CA ALA A 29 6.56 23.31 7.00
C ALA A 29 7.85 23.31 6.16
N LEU A 30 8.90 22.61 6.61
CA LEU A 30 10.14 22.47 5.85
C LEU A 30 9.90 21.81 4.49
N ALA A 31 9.09 20.75 4.46
CA ALA A 31 8.72 20.08 3.22
C ALA A 31 7.88 20.98 2.30
N GLN A 32 6.95 21.78 2.85
CA GLN A 32 6.17 22.76 2.10
C GLN A 32 7.04 23.87 1.50
N VAL A 33 8.03 24.38 2.25
CA VAL A 33 8.99 25.37 1.75
C VAL A 33 9.86 24.78 0.65
N ALA A 34 10.32 23.53 0.80
CA ALA A 34 11.06 22.83 -0.24
C ALA A 34 10.21 22.63 -1.51
N LEU A 35 8.94 22.24 -1.35
CA LEU A 35 7.99 22.12 -2.47
C LEU A 35 7.76 23.45 -3.18
N PHE A 36 7.57 24.53 -2.42
CA PHE A 36 7.47 25.89 -2.94
C PHE A 36 8.72 26.24 -3.77
N ALA A 37 9.91 26.09 -3.19
CA ALA A 37 11.17 26.45 -3.83
C ALA A 37 11.44 25.62 -5.10
N PHE A 38 11.32 24.29 -5.05
CA PHE A 38 11.59 23.44 -6.20
C PHE A 38 10.55 23.61 -7.31
N THR A 39 9.28 23.82 -6.97
CA THR A 39 8.23 24.10 -7.97
C THR A 39 8.43 25.48 -8.61
N LEU A 40 8.89 26.47 -7.84
CA LEU A 40 9.24 27.79 -8.37
C LEU A 40 10.46 27.72 -9.30
N LEU A 41 11.49 26.95 -8.96
CA LEU A 41 12.63 26.69 -9.84
C LEU A 41 12.19 25.98 -11.13
N LEU A 42 11.25 25.03 -11.02
CA LEU A 42 10.67 24.34 -12.18
C LEU A 42 9.89 25.31 -13.09
N ALA A 43 9.26 26.34 -12.53
CA ALA A 43 8.65 27.41 -13.31
C ALA A 43 9.70 28.17 -14.14
N GLY A 44 10.87 28.47 -13.56
CA GLY A 44 11.96 29.16 -14.25
C GLY A 44 12.59 28.35 -15.39
N VAL A 45 12.62 27.02 -15.29
CA VAL A 45 13.21 26.13 -16.30
C VAL A 45 12.18 25.62 -17.33
N GLY A 46 10.89 25.89 -17.13
CA GLY A 46 9.80 25.29 -17.91
C GLY A 46 9.78 25.60 -19.41
N ASN A 47 10.52 26.61 -19.88
CA ASN A 47 10.66 26.97 -21.29
C ASN A 47 12.02 26.58 -21.91
N HIS A 48 12.87 25.83 -21.19
CA HIS A 48 14.19 25.41 -21.67
C HIS A 48 14.17 23.93 -22.08
N PRO A 49 13.84 23.59 -23.35
CA PRO A 49 13.83 22.22 -23.83
C PRO A 49 15.21 21.54 -23.79
N ASP A 50 16.28 22.33 -23.73
CA ASP A 50 17.68 21.86 -23.75
C ASP A 50 18.16 21.32 -22.39
N ALA A 51 17.36 21.45 -21.32
CA ALA A 51 17.73 21.06 -19.96
C ALA A 51 16.85 19.94 -19.35
N PRO A 52 16.62 18.80 -20.05
CA PRO A 52 15.73 17.75 -19.56
C PRO A 52 16.22 17.14 -18.24
N TRP A 53 17.54 17.08 -18.03
CA TRP A 53 18.14 16.58 -16.79
C TRP A 53 17.85 17.46 -15.58
N VAL A 54 17.76 18.78 -15.77
CA VAL A 54 17.42 19.73 -14.70
C VAL A 54 15.95 19.57 -14.31
N VAL A 55 15.06 19.45 -15.31
CA VAL A 55 13.64 19.15 -15.08
C VAL A 55 13.47 17.83 -14.33
N ALA A 56 14.20 16.79 -14.73
CA ALA A 56 14.17 15.49 -14.06
C ALA A 56 14.68 15.57 -12.61
N ALA A 57 15.77 16.29 -12.37
CA ALA A 57 16.31 16.48 -11.02
C ALA A 57 15.34 17.26 -10.12
N LEU A 58 14.71 18.33 -10.63
CA LEU A 58 13.70 19.10 -9.91
C LEU A 58 12.45 18.27 -9.65
N ALA A 59 11.97 17.50 -10.62
CA ALA A 59 10.83 16.60 -10.44
C ALA A 59 11.11 15.54 -9.36
N LEU A 60 12.35 15.01 -9.31
CA LEU A 60 12.77 14.08 -8.26
C LEU A 60 12.82 14.77 -6.90
N ALA A 61 13.34 16.00 -6.82
CA ALA A 61 13.39 16.78 -5.58
C ALA A 61 11.98 17.13 -5.06
N ILE A 62 11.06 17.52 -5.95
CA ILE A 62 9.64 17.74 -5.64
C ILE A 62 9.01 16.45 -5.13
N ALA A 63 9.25 15.32 -5.79
CA ALA A 63 8.71 14.03 -5.36
C ALA A 63 9.25 13.59 -3.99
N PHE A 64 10.52 13.86 -3.69
CA PHE A 64 11.11 13.61 -2.37
C PHE A 64 10.53 14.52 -1.28
N ALA A 65 10.39 15.82 -1.56
CA ALA A 65 9.78 16.78 -0.65
C ALA A 65 8.29 16.45 -0.39
N SER A 66 7.55 16.06 -1.44
CA SER A 66 6.16 15.61 -1.35
C SER A 66 6.02 14.36 -0.48
N ALA A 67 6.88 13.36 -0.69
CA ALA A 67 6.87 12.15 0.14
C ALA A 67 7.23 12.44 1.60
N SER A 68 8.13 13.40 1.86
CA SER A 68 8.47 13.86 3.21
C SER A 68 7.32 14.61 3.88
N GLN A 69 6.62 15.48 3.14
CA GLN A 69 5.41 16.15 3.63
C GLN A 69 4.35 15.12 4.05
N ASP A 70 4.16 14.07 3.24
CA ASP A 70 3.19 13.02 3.52
C ASP A 70 3.52 12.28 4.82
N ILE A 71 4.78 11.91 5.04
CA ILE A 71 5.24 11.30 6.32
C ILE A 71 4.94 12.22 7.50
N ALA A 72 5.24 13.51 7.38
CA ALA A 72 5.05 14.47 8.47
C ALA A 72 3.56 14.66 8.81
N ILE A 73 2.69 14.75 7.79
CA ILE A 73 1.24 14.90 7.96
C ILE A 73 0.62 13.61 8.49
N ASP A 74 1.06 12.44 8.02
CA ASP A 74 0.61 11.14 8.53
C ASP A 74 0.97 10.97 10.01
N ALA A 75 2.22 11.28 10.39
CA ALA A 75 2.65 11.24 11.78
C ALA A 75 1.88 12.25 12.64
N TYR A 76 1.63 13.45 12.12
CA TYR A 76 0.82 14.46 12.78
C TYR A 76 -0.61 13.99 13.02
N ALA A 77 -1.23 13.31 12.05
CA ALA A 77 -2.57 12.75 12.19
C ALA A 77 -2.63 11.67 13.28
N VAL A 78 -1.62 10.81 13.38
CA VAL A 78 -1.51 9.82 14.47
C VAL A 78 -1.39 10.49 15.85
N ASP A 79 -0.63 11.58 15.93
CA ASP A 79 -0.33 12.24 17.20
C ASP A 79 -1.53 13.08 17.71
N VAL A 80 -2.33 13.67 16.81
CA VAL A 80 -3.40 14.64 17.14
C VAL A 80 -4.82 14.04 17.12
N LEU A 81 -5.13 13.10 16.23
CA LEU A 81 -6.51 12.62 16.07
C LEU A 81 -6.93 11.70 17.22
N ARG A 82 -8.09 12.00 17.81
CA ARG A 82 -8.72 11.12 18.79
C ARG A 82 -9.34 9.90 18.09
N PRO A 83 -9.45 8.72 18.74
CA PRO A 83 -10.00 7.51 18.12
C PRO A 83 -11.38 7.69 17.47
N GLU A 84 -12.20 8.60 18.00
CA GLU A 84 -13.54 8.95 17.52
C GLU A 84 -13.51 9.82 16.24
N GLU A 85 -12.43 10.58 16.02
CA GLU A 85 -12.29 11.50 14.89
C GLU A 85 -11.57 10.85 13.70
N GLN A 86 -10.79 9.78 13.95
CA GLN A 86 -9.96 9.10 12.95
C GLN A 86 -10.75 8.69 11.71
N GLY A 87 -11.96 8.13 11.89
CA GLY A 87 -12.79 7.68 10.78
C GLY A 87 -13.18 8.82 9.83
N THR A 88 -13.71 9.92 10.38
CA THR A 88 -14.12 11.10 9.61
C THR A 88 -12.91 11.80 8.98
N ALA A 89 -11.81 11.92 9.72
CA ALA A 89 -10.59 12.56 9.24
C ALA A 89 -9.96 11.78 8.07
N VAL A 90 -9.88 10.45 8.15
CA VAL A 90 -9.40 9.58 7.06
C VAL A 90 -10.29 9.71 5.84
N GLY A 91 -11.61 9.64 6.02
CA GLY A 91 -12.59 9.78 4.93
C GLY A 91 -12.46 11.13 4.21
N ALA A 92 -12.42 12.23 4.98
CA ALA A 92 -12.25 13.58 4.44
C ALA A 92 -10.91 13.76 3.72
N ARG A 93 -9.82 13.24 4.29
CA ARG A 93 -8.47 13.32 3.69
C ARG A 93 -8.43 12.63 2.32
N ILE A 94 -8.99 11.43 2.21
CA ILE A 94 -9.00 10.69 0.95
C ILE A 94 -9.93 11.37 -0.07
N ALA A 95 -11.03 11.96 0.39
CA ALA A 95 -11.91 12.74 -0.46
C ALA A 95 -11.25 13.97 -1.06
N LEU A 96 -10.59 14.77 -0.21
CA LEU A 96 -9.81 15.93 -0.62
C LEU A 96 -8.67 15.52 -1.57
N TYR A 97 -7.97 14.42 -1.28
CA TYR A 97 -6.92 13.91 -2.15
C TYR A 97 -7.44 13.57 -3.56
N ARG A 98 -8.57 12.86 -3.66
CA ARG A 98 -9.16 12.50 -4.97
C ARG A 98 -9.67 13.71 -5.73
N ALA A 99 -10.35 14.63 -5.04
CA ALA A 99 -10.80 15.89 -5.63
C ALA A 99 -9.61 16.70 -6.15
N ALA A 100 -8.55 16.82 -5.33
CA ALA A 100 -7.31 17.49 -5.72
C ALA A 100 -6.65 16.80 -6.92
N MET A 101 -6.64 15.47 -6.99
CA MET A 101 -6.08 14.72 -8.12
C MET A 101 -6.86 14.99 -9.42
N LEU A 102 -8.18 15.05 -9.37
CA LEU A 102 -9.04 15.34 -10.53
C LEU A 102 -8.85 16.79 -11.01
N VAL A 103 -8.86 17.74 -10.07
CA VAL A 103 -8.63 19.16 -10.37
C VAL A 103 -7.22 19.35 -10.89
N SER A 104 -6.19 18.85 -10.21
CA SER A 104 -4.79 18.94 -10.63
C SER A 104 -4.57 18.36 -12.03
N GLY A 105 -5.07 17.15 -12.30
CA GLY A 105 -4.86 16.48 -13.59
C GLY A 105 -5.50 17.24 -14.76
N GLY A 106 -6.77 17.64 -14.64
CA GLY A 106 -7.49 18.33 -15.72
C GLY A 106 -7.15 19.82 -15.84
N LEU A 107 -7.15 20.54 -14.70
CA LEU A 107 -6.97 21.99 -14.66
C LEU A 107 -5.54 22.38 -15.02
N ALA A 108 -4.52 21.70 -14.50
CA ALA A 108 -3.13 22.07 -14.77
C ALA A 108 -2.80 21.91 -16.26
N ILE A 109 -3.25 20.82 -16.89
CA ILE A 109 -3.05 20.58 -18.33
C ILE A 109 -3.80 21.62 -19.17
N THR A 110 -5.06 21.90 -18.82
CA THR A 110 -5.88 22.89 -19.54
C THR A 110 -5.30 24.30 -19.43
N LEU A 111 -4.83 24.69 -18.23
CA LEU A 111 -4.16 25.97 -18.02
C LEU A 111 -2.82 26.02 -18.73
N ALA A 112 -2.06 24.93 -18.76
CA ALA A 112 -0.75 24.88 -19.44
C ALA A 112 -0.91 25.12 -20.94
N ALA A 113 -1.96 24.56 -21.55
CA ALA A 113 -2.29 24.78 -22.96
C ALA A 113 -2.65 26.24 -23.28
N ARG A 114 -3.19 27.01 -22.31
CA ARG A 114 -3.59 28.41 -22.52
C ARG A 114 -2.52 29.42 -22.11
N TRP A 115 -1.75 29.15 -21.05
CA TRP A 115 -0.88 30.14 -20.41
C TRP A 115 0.62 29.82 -20.48
N SER A 116 1.02 28.58 -20.81
CA SER A 116 2.36 27.99 -20.66
C SER A 116 2.64 27.29 -19.33
N TRP A 117 3.57 26.31 -19.36
CA TRP A 117 4.00 25.53 -18.19
C TRP A 117 4.65 26.36 -17.09
N PRO A 118 5.52 27.34 -17.36
CA PRO A 118 6.05 28.24 -16.33
C PRO A 118 4.97 28.94 -15.52
N ALA A 119 3.94 29.48 -16.19
CA ALA A 119 2.83 30.16 -15.53
C ALA A 119 2.05 29.21 -14.62
N VAL A 120 1.78 27.98 -15.08
CA VAL A 120 1.10 26.96 -14.26
C VAL A 120 1.96 26.55 -13.06
N ASN A 121 3.24 26.29 -13.26
CA ASN A 121 4.16 25.92 -12.18
C ASN A 121 4.30 27.04 -11.14
N LEU A 122 4.28 28.31 -11.57
CA LEU A 122 4.27 29.46 -10.66
C LEU A 122 3.00 29.46 -9.79
N VAL A 123 1.83 29.27 -10.40
CA VAL A 123 0.55 29.18 -9.66
C VAL A 123 0.58 28.00 -8.67
N LEU A 124 1.05 26.83 -9.10
CA LEU A 124 1.19 25.65 -8.23
C LEU A 124 2.16 25.89 -7.07
N ALA A 125 3.27 26.59 -7.31
CA ALA A 125 4.19 26.97 -6.25
C ALA A 125 3.49 27.87 -5.23
N LEU A 126 2.78 28.91 -5.69
CA LEU A 126 2.12 29.88 -4.80
C LEU A 126 1.02 29.26 -3.92
N ILE A 127 0.39 28.14 -4.33
CA ILE A 127 -0.58 27.39 -3.50
C ILE A 127 0.04 26.87 -2.19
N TYR A 128 1.36 26.63 -2.14
CA TYR A 128 2.01 26.19 -0.91
C TYR A 128 2.08 27.28 0.18
N LEU A 129 1.99 28.56 -0.18
CA LEU A 129 2.03 29.68 0.77
C LEU A 129 0.83 29.69 1.74
N PRO A 130 -0.44 29.66 1.28
CA PRO A 130 -1.58 29.56 2.20
C PRO A 130 -1.58 28.24 2.97
N MET A 131 -1.08 27.14 2.39
CA MET A 131 -0.94 25.86 3.09
C MET A 131 0.04 25.94 4.27
N LEU A 132 1.11 26.72 4.14
CA LEU A 132 2.05 26.97 5.23
C LEU A 132 1.39 27.68 6.42
N VAL A 133 0.47 28.61 6.14
CA VAL A 133 -0.32 29.30 7.18
C VAL A 133 -1.24 28.33 7.91
N ILE A 134 -1.84 27.36 7.19
CA ILE A 134 -2.65 26.31 7.79
C ILE A 134 -1.79 25.42 8.69
N THR A 135 -0.61 24.99 8.22
CA THR A 135 0.35 24.20 9.02
C THR A 135 0.77 24.94 10.29
N TRP A 136 0.94 26.27 10.20
CA TRP A 136 1.28 27.10 11.35
C TRP A 136 0.17 27.14 12.41
N ARG A 137 -1.09 27.26 11.98
CA ARG A 137 -2.26 27.29 12.88
C ARG A 137 -2.67 25.91 13.41
N ALA A 138 -2.06 24.84 12.90
CA ALA A 138 -2.39 23.48 13.30
C ALA A 138 -2.05 23.26 14.80
N PRO A 139 -2.96 22.65 15.59
CA PRO A 139 -2.73 22.41 17.02
C PRO A 139 -1.51 21.54 17.25
N GLU A 140 -0.79 21.77 18.35
CA GLU A 140 0.31 20.91 18.77
C GLU A 140 -0.24 19.68 19.51
N PRO A 141 0.37 18.48 19.37
CA PRO A 141 -0.05 17.32 20.14
C PRO A 141 -0.05 17.62 21.64
N GLU A 142 -1.12 17.21 22.33
CA GLU A 142 -1.33 17.44 23.76
C GLU A 142 -0.22 16.78 24.62
N GLU A 143 0.35 15.66 24.14
CA GLU A 143 1.44 14.94 24.80
C GLU A 143 2.79 15.19 24.11
N LYS A 144 3.73 15.82 24.84
CA LYS A 144 5.13 15.95 24.41
C LYS A 144 5.87 14.64 24.61
N ILE A 145 5.74 13.71 23.67
CA ILE A 145 6.46 12.44 23.71
C ILE A 145 7.94 12.68 23.40
N ALA A 146 8.83 12.20 24.27
CA ALA A 146 10.27 12.35 24.12
C ALA A 146 10.77 11.70 22.81
N ALA A 147 11.63 12.44 22.09
CA ALA A 147 12.24 11.94 20.86
C ALA A 147 13.19 10.76 21.13
N PRO A 148 13.36 9.82 20.18
CA PRO A 148 14.32 8.73 20.31
C PRO A 148 15.76 9.27 20.46
N ALA A 149 16.54 8.69 21.38
CA ALA A 149 17.91 9.14 21.66
C ALA A 149 18.87 8.92 20.47
N THR A 150 18.69 7.84 19.70
CA THR A 150 19.57 7.46 18.57
C THR A 150 18.79 7.13 17.30
N LEU A 151 19.44 7.28 16.13
CA LEU A 151 18.87 6.86 14.84
C LEU A 151 18.67 5.34 14.77
N ARG A 152 19.60 4.57 15.33
CA ARG A 152 19.45 3.12 15.47
C ARG A 152 18.22 2.79 16.32
N ALA A 153 17.97 3.55 17.39
CA ALA A 153 16.74 3.36 18.17
C ALA A 153 15.48 3.74 17.40
N ALA A 154 15.51 4.82 16.61
CA ALA A 154 14.38 5.25 15.79
C ALA A 154 14.02 4.27 14.66
N ILE A 155 14.99 3.51 14.13
CA ILE A 155 14.76 2.49 13.10
C ILE A 155 14.36 1.16 13.74
N TRP A 156 15.16 0.71 14.70
CA TRP A 156 15.16 -0.69 15.11
C TRP A 156 14.21 -0.97 16.27
N HIS A 157 14.05 -0.04 17.23
CA HIS A 157 13.12 -0.25 18.35
C HIS A 157 11.65 -0.27 17.92
N PRO A 158 11.14 0.61 17.03
CA PRO A 158 9.74 0.50 16.60
C PRO A 158 9.47 -0.75 15.76
N PHE A 159 10.46 -1.17 14.96
CA PHE A 159 10.34 -2.36 14.13
C PHE A 159 10.40 -3.64 14.97
N LEU A 160 11.46 -3.82 15.77
CA LEU A 160 11.57 -4.96 16.68
C LEU A 160 10.50 -4.95 17.75
N GLY A 161 10.15 -3.78 18.30
CA GLY A 161 9.09 -3.64 19.30
C GLY A 161 7.74 -4.09 18.76
N PHE A 162 7.42 -3.74 17.51
CA PHE A 162 6.23 -4.28 16.85
C PHE A 162 6.36 -5.78 16.58
N LEU A 163 7.46 -6.25 15.98
CA LEU A 163 7.63 -7.69 15.69
C LEU A 163 7.72 -8.56 16.96
N ALA A 164 8.08 -7.98 18.11
CA ALA A 164 8.10 -8.65 19.40
C ALA A 164 6.71 -8.74 20.05
N ARG A 165 5.71 -8.00 19.55
CA ARG A 165 4.33 -8.13 20.02
C ARG A 165 3.79 -9.51 19.68
N HIS A 166 3.06 -10.09 20.62
CA HIS A 166 2.28 -11.31 20.39
C HIS A 166 1.39 -11.11 19.14
N ARG A 167 1.50 -12.02 18.16
CA ARG A 167 0.74 -12.04 16.90
C ARG A 167 1.09 -10.97 15.84
N ALA A 168 2.23 -10.28 15.97
CA ALA A 168 2.68 -9.31 14.96
C ALA A 168 2.72 -9.85 13.52
N LEU A 169 3.12 -11.12 13.34
CA LEU A 169 3.11 -11.81 12.05
C LEU A 169 1.72 -11.97 11.46
N GLU A 170 0.77 -12.35 12.31
CA GLU A 170 -0.60 -12.52 11.86
C GLU A 170 -1.19 -11.16 11.44
N ILE A 171 -0.81 -10.05 12.12
CA ILE A 171 -1.28 -8.69 11.78
C ILE A 171 -0.67 -8.27 10.45
N LEU A 172 0.62 -8.53 10.26
CA LEU A 172 1.33 -8.24 9.02
C LEU A 172 0.74 -9.03 7.84
N ALA A 173 0.52 -10.34 8.06
CA ALA A 173 -0.13 -11.20 7.09
C ALA A 173 -1.55 -10.71 6.79
N PHE A 174 -2.30 -10.30 7.81
CA PHE A 174 -3.63 -9.72 7.64
C PHE A 174 -3.57 -8.46 6.77
N VAL A 175 -2.63 -7.53 7.04
CA VAL A 175 -2.46 -6.31 6.25
C VAL A 175 -2.24 -6.61 4.77
N VAL A 176 -1.44 -7.64 4.47
CA VAL A 176 -1.14 -8.05 3.11
C VAL A 176 -2.33 -8.77 2.46
N PHE A 177 -2.85 -9.82 3.10
CA PHE A 177 -3.88 -10.68 2.52
C PHE A 177 -5.27 -10.05 2.49
N TYR A 178 -5.59 -9.13 3.41
CA TYR A 178 -6.91 -8.51 3.49
C TYR A 178 -7.26 -7.79 2.18
N LYS A 179 -6.34 -7.03 1.58
CA LYS A 179 -6.59 -6.37 0.28
C LYS A 179 -6.05 -7.12 -0.93
N PHE A 180 -5.44 -8.29 -0.75
CA PHE A 180 -4.76 -8.99 -1.85
C PHE A 180 -5.73 -9.35 -2.98
N ALA A 181 -6.88 -9.95 -2.67
CA ALA A 181 -7.91 -10.30 -3.67
C ALA A 181 -8.43 -9.08 -4.45
N ASP A 182 -8.72 -7.99 -3.73
CA ASP A 182 -9.16 -6.71 -4.29
C ASP A 182 -8.12 -6.14 -5.27
N GLN A 183 -6.85 -6.12 -4.86
CA GLN A 183 -5.77 -5.63 -5.72
C GLN A 183 -5.52 -6.54 -6.93
N MET A 184 -5.77 -7.84 -6.80
CA MET A 184 -5.71 -8.76 -7.93
C MET A 184 -6.80 -8.44 -8.97
N ALA A 185 -8.04 -8.25 -8.53
CA ALA A 185 -9.13 -7.89 -9.43
C ALA A 185 -8.84 -6.55 -10.15
N GLN A 186 -8.39 -5.53 -9.41
CA GLN A 186 -8.13 -4.19 -9.96
C GLN A 186 -6.94 -4.11 -10.91
N ALA A 187 -5.93 -4.98 -10.75
CA ALA A 187 -4.72 -4.95 -11.58
C ALA A 187 -5.03 -5.14 -13.08
N LEU A 188 -6.06 -5.93 -13.40
CA LEU A 188 -6.43 -6.28 -14.77
C LEU A 188 -7.80 -5.81 -15.22
N THR A 189 -8.52 -4.99 -14.44
CA THR A 189 -9.86 -4.50 -14.85
C THR A 189 -9.82 -3.79 -16.20
N ARG A 190 -8.79 -2.97 -16.48
CA ARG A 190 -8.64 -2.27 -17.77
C ARG A 190 -8.44 -3.24 -18.94
N PRO A 191 -7.45 -4.16 -18.91
CA PRO A 191 -7.32 -5.23 -19.90
C PRO A 191 -8.57 -6.10 -20.04
N PHE A 192 -9.19 -6.51 -18.93
CA PHE A 192 -10.40 -7.33 -18.94
C PHE A 192 -11.53 -6.68 -19.75
N LEU A 193 -11.84 -5.42 -19.48
CA LEU A 193 -12.90 -4.72 -20.21
C LEU A 193 -12.55 -4.51 -21.69
N ASN A 194 -11.25 -4.39 -22.03
CA ASN A 194 -10.80 -4.35 -23.41
C ASN A 194 -11.08 -5.68 -24.13
N ASP A 195 -10.70 -6.79 -23.52
CA ASP A 195 -10.83 -8.13 -24.09
C ASP A 195 -12.30 -8.56 -24.23
N MET A 196 -13.17 -8.09 -23.33
CA MET A 196 -14.62 -8.31 -23.42
C MET A 196 -15.30 -7.48 -24.53
N GLY A 197 -14.57 -6.58 -25.20
CA GLY A 197 -15.10 -5.81 -26.34
C GLY A 197 -15.93 -4.58 -25.96
N TYR A 198 -15.77 -4.05 -24.73
CA TYR A 198 -16.45 -2.82 -24.33
C TYR A 198 -15.88 -1.58 -25.02
N SER A 199 -16.75 -0.60 -25.32
CA SER A 199 -16.35 0.63 -25.98
C SER A 199 -15.32 1.42 -25.13
N ALA A 200 -14.46 2.20 -25.80
CA ALA A 200 -13.50 3.04 -25.08
C ALA A 200 -14.20 4.08 -24.18
N PHE A 201 -15.36 4.58 -24.61
CA PHE A 201 -16.18 5.50 -23.83
C PHE A 201 -16.70 4.85 -22.56
N ASP A 202 -17.33 3.68 -22.66
CA ASP A 202 -17.91 2.99 -21.50
C ASP A 202 -16.83 2.59 -20.50
N ARG A 203 -15.66 2.13 -20.98
CA ARG A 203 -14.51 1.82 -20.14
C ARG A 203 -13.99 3.05 -19.41
N GLY A 204 -13.86 4.17 -20.13
CA GLY A 204 -13.45 5.45 -19.56
C GLY A 204 -14.44 5.92 -18.48
N PHE A 205 -15.73 5.90 -18.78
CA PHE A 205 -16.78 6.31 -17.85
C PHE A 205 -16.84 5.41 -16.60
N ALA A 206 -16.80 4.08 -16.78
CA ALA A 206 -16.82 3.11 -15.69
C ALA A 206 -15.65 3.30 -14.72
N LEU A 207 -14.43 3.44 -15.24
CA LEU A 207 -13.23 3.44 -14.42
C LEU A 207 -12.85 4.82 -13.89
N ALA A 208 -13.06 5.88 -14.69
CA ALA A 208 -12.66 7.23 -14.31
C ALA A 208 -13.75 7.94 -13.52
N THR A 209 -15.00 7.89 -13.97
CA THR A 209 -16.10 8.65 -13.36
C THR A 209 -16.80 7.83 -12.29
N LEU A 210 -17.39 6.71 -12.68
CA LEU A 210 -18.14 5.84 -11.77
C LEU A 210 -17.21 5.27 -10.69
N GLY A 211 -16.05 4.75 -11.07
CA GLY A 211 -15.07 4.20 -10.14
C GLY A 211 -14.57 5.23 -9.13
N LEU A 212 -14.24 6.45 -9.57
CA LEU A 212 -13.80 7.52 -8.67
C LEU A 212 -14.90 7.89 -7.68
N ALA A 213 -16.13 8.12 -8.17
CA ALA A 213 -17.28 8.48 -7.33
C ALA A 213 -17.62 7.36 -6.33
N ALA A 214 -17.68 6.11 -6.79
CA ALA A 214 -17.97 4.94 -5.96
C ALA A 214 -16.90 4.77 -4.87
N THR A 215 -15.62 4.85 -5.22
CA THR A 215 -14.57 4.69 -4.19
C THR A 215 -14.54 5.87 -3.22
N LEU A 216 -14.86 7.08 -3.68
CA LEU A 216 -14.92 8.28 -2.84
C LEU A 216 -16.00 8.11 -1.76
N LEU A 217 -17.22 7.78 -2.20
CA LEU A 217 -18.34 7.47 -1.32
C LEU A 217 -18.01 6.31 -0.38
N GLY A 218 -17.45 5.23 -0.94
CA GLY A 218 -17.06 4.05 -0.18
C GLY A 218 -16.03 4.39 0.89
N THR A 219 -15.03 5.19 0.59
CA THR A 219 -13.98 5.53 1.57
C THR A 219 -14.52 6.41 2.70
N LEU A 220 -15.39 7.37 2.38
CA LEU A 220 -16.01 8.23 3.38
C LEU A 220 -16.94 7.43 4.29
N VAL A 221 -17.84 6.63 3.70
CA VAL A 221 -18.74 5.74 4.44
C VAL A 221 -17.95 4.72 5.24
N GLY A 222 -16.85 4.19 4.69
CA GLY A 222 -16.00 3.21 5.35
C GLY A 222 -15.31 3.79 6.58
N GLY A 223 -14.77 5.01 6.46
CA GLY A 223 -14.19 5.76 7.58
C GLY A 223 -15.22 6.03 8.68
N VAL A 224 -16.38 6.60 8.34
CA VAL A 224 -17.43 6.92 9.32
C VAL A 224 -18.04 5.65 9.94
N ALA A 225 -18.17 4.57 9.18
CA ALA A 225 -18.66 3.30 9.71
C ALA A 225 -17.75 2.74 10.82
N THR A 226 -16.42 2.93 10.71
CA THR A 226 -15.51 2.45 11.78
C THR A 226 -15.76 3.12 13.13
N THR A 227 -16.29 4.35 13.15
CA THR A 227 -16.65 5.04 14.39
C THR A 227 -18.05 4.67 14.85
N ALA A 228 -18.99 4.46 13.92
CA ALA A 228 -20.39 4.16 14.23
C ALA A 228 -20.64 2.71 14.68
N ILE A 229 -20.13 1.71 13.96
CA ILE A 229 -20.35 0.28 14.26
C ILE A 229 -19.13 -0.41 14.91
N GLY A 230 -18.01 0.31 14.99
CA GLY A 230 -16.73 -0.18 15.50
C GLY A 230 -15.84 -0.74 14.39
N LEU A 231 -14.52 -0.58 14.56
CA LEU A 231 -13.50 -0.98 13.58
C LEU A 231 -13.57 -2.48 13.26
N GLY A 232 -13.82 -3.33 14.27
CA GLY A 232 -13.90 -4.78 14.08
C GLY A 232 -15.03 -5.20 13.14
N HIS A 233 -16.25 -4.71 13.39
CA HIS A 233 -17.41 -4.97 12.54
C HIS A 233 -17.24 -4.43 11.12
N SER A 234 -16.67 -3.22 10.99
CA SER A 234 -16.38 -2.63 9.68
C SER A 234 -15.42 -3.50 8.87
N LEU A 235 -14.33 -4.00 9.47
CA LEU A 235 -13.38 -4.88 8.78
C LEU A 235 -14.03 -6.18 8.32
N TRP A 236 -14.91 -6.77 9.13
CA TRP A 236 -15.65 -7.97 8.75
C TRP A 236 -16.61 -7.73 7.59
N LEU A 237 -17.45 -6.69 7.70
CA LEU A 237 -18.44 -6.35 6.68
C LEU A 237 -17.76 -5.99 5.35
N PHE A 238 -16.76 -5.11 5.39
CA PHE A 238 -16.10 -4.63 4.18
C PHE A 238 -15.19 -5.69 3.56
N GLY A 239 -14.52 -6.49 4.39
CA GLY A 239 -13.72 -7.62 3.94
C GLY A 239 -14.56 -8.68 3.23
N PHE A 240 -15.76 -8.96 3.74
CA PHE A 240 -16.72 -9.84 3.07
C PHE A 240 -17.18 -9.21 1.74
N LEU A 241 -17.67 -7.97 1.77
CA LEU A 241 -18.20 -7.29 0.58
C LEU A 241 -17.16 -7.19 -0.55
N GLN A 242 -15.91 -6.80 -0.26
CA GLN A 242 -14.87 -6.69 -1.29
C GLN A 242 -14.48 -8.05 -1.88
N THR A 243 -14.50 -9.11 -1.06
CA THR A 243 -14.16 -10.47 -1.51
C THR A 243 -15.21 -10.98 -2.50
N PHE A 244 -16.49 -10.74 -2.20
CA PHE A 244 -17.60 -11.10 -3.08
C PHE A 244 -17.78 -10.14 -4.26
N ALA A 245 -17.28 -8.90 -4.19
CA ALA A 245 -17.39 -7.94 -5.29
C ALA A 245 -16.74 -8.44 -6.58
N SER A 246 -15.67 -9.23 -6.48
CA SER A 246 -15.01 -9.88 -7.62
C SER A 246 -15.95 -10.81 -8.42
N LEU A 247 -16.99 -11.36 -7.79
CA LEU A 247 -17.99 -12.20 -8.49
C LEU A 247 -18.81 -11.41 -9.50
N GLY A 248 -18.95 -10.08 -9.34
CA GLY A 248 -19.57 -9.24 -10.35
C GLY A 248 -18.88 -9.38 -11.71
N TYR A 249 -17.54 -9.41 -11.71
CA TYR A 249 -16.76 -9.60 -12.92
C TYR A 249 -16.79 -11.04 -13.45
N PHE A 250 -16.98 -12.05 -12.59
CA PHE A 250 -17.25 -13.42 -13.04
C PHE A 250 -18.54 -13.50 -13.88
N VAL A 251 -19.59 -12.80 -13.47
CA VAL A 251 -20.87 -12.75 -14.20
C VAL A 251 -20.72 -11.96 -15.51
N VAL A 252 -20.00 -10.84 -15.49
CA VAL A 252 -19.67 -10.06 -16.70
C VAL A 252 -18.89 -10.92 -17.70
N ALA A 253 -17.88 -11.67 -17.24
CA ALA A 253 -17.05 -12.52 -18.09
C ALA A 253 -17.82 -13.70 -18.73
N GLY A 254 -18.99 -14.05 -18.20
CA GLY A 254 -19.85 -15.10 -18.73
C GLY A 254 -21.01 -14.59 -19.58
N SER A 255 -21.19 -13.28 -19.68
CA SER A 255 -22.32 -12.64 -20.35
C SER A 255 -21.87 -11.98 -21.66
N PRO A 256 -22.75 -11.85 -22.68
CA PRO A 256 -22.48 -10.97 -23.82
C PRO A 256 -22.32 -9.51 -23.36
N VAL A 257 -21.77 -8.66 -24.23
CA VAL A 257 -21.50 -7.24 -23.92
C VAL A 257 -22.74 -6.56 -23.36
N ASN A 258 -22.74 -6.36 -22.05
CA ASN A 258 -23.84 -5.77 -21.30
C ASN A 258 -23.27 -4.61 -20.48
N VAL A 259 -23.55 -3.40 -20.93
CA VAL A 259 -23.01 -2.15 -20.35
C VAL A 259 -23.59 -1.89 -18.95
N PRO A 260 -24.92 -2.00 -18.71
CA PRO A 260 -25.47 -1.88 -17.36
C PRO A 260 -24.84 -2.84 -16.34
N LEU A 261 -24.65 -4.10 -16.72
CA LEU A 261 -24.02 -5.10 -15.85
C LEU A 261 -22.57 -4.74 -15.53
N MET A 262 -21.81 -4.27 -16.53
CA MET A 262 -20.44 -3.79 -16.34
C MET A 262 -20.38 -2.60 -15.36
N TYR A 263 -21.29 -1.64 -15.51
CA TYR A 263 -21.37 -0.49 -14.60
C TYR A 263 -21.74 -0.91 -13.18
N ALA A 264 -22.72 -1.80 -13.01
CA ALA A 264 -23.08 -2.32 -11.70
C ALA A 264 -21.90 -3.06 -11.03
N ALA A 265 -21.23 -3.95 -11.75
CA ALA A 265 -20.08 -4.69 -11.25
C ALA A 265 -18.92 -3.76 -10.87
N THR A 266 -18.56 -2.82 -11.74
CA THR A 266 -17.44 -1.88 -11.51
C THR A 266 -17.77 -0.89 -10.41
N GLY A 267 -18.99 -0.37 -10.36
CA GLY A 267 -19.43 0.54 -9.30
C GLY A 267 -19.43 -0.16 -7.94
N PHE A 268 -19.93 -1.38 -7.86
CA PHE A 268 -19.95 -2.15 -6.61
C PHE A 268 -18.53 -2.51 -6.13
N GLU A 269 -17.66 -2.97 -7.03
CA GLU A 269 -16.27 -3.29 -6.69
C GLU A 269 -15.51 -2.03 -6.20
N MET A 270 -15.57 -0.93 -6.94
CA MET A 270 -14.93 0.32 -6.53
C MET A 270 -15.48 0.87 -5.20
N LEU A 271 -16.79 0.73 -4.96
CA LEU A 271 -17.42 1.12 -3.70
C LEU A 271 -16.88 0.30 -2.53
N THR A 272 -16.87 -1.03 -2.66
CA THR A 272 -16.38 -1.95 -1.61
C THR A 272 -14.88 -1.83 -1.37
N SER A 273 -14.09 -1.63 -2.42
CA SER A 273 -12.67 -1.29 -2.33
C SER A 273 -12.43 -0.01 -1.54
N GLY A 274 -13.29 1.01 -1.75
CA GLY A 274 -13.29 2.26 -0.99
C GLY A 274 -13.60 2.04 0.49
N LEU A 275 -14.68 1.31 0.79
CA LEU A 275 -15.06 0.94 2.17
C LEU A 275 -13.89 0.27 2.90
N GLY A 276 -13.27 -0.72 2.25
CA GLY A 276 -12.10 -1.41 2.77
C GLY A 276 -10.91 -0.47 3.00
N THR A 277 -10.63 0.44 2.07
CA THR A 277 -9.51 1.39 2.18
C THR A 277 -9.69 2.37 3.35
N GLY A 278 -10.90 2.87 3.56
CA GLY A 278 -11.24 3.74 4.67
C GLY A 278 -11.04 3.06 6.02
N ALA A 279 -11.64 1.89 6.21
CA ALA A 279 -11.51 1.14 7.46
C ALA A 279 -10.06 0.70 7.73
N PHE A 280 -9.35 0.29 6.68
CA PHE A 280 -7.98 -0.15 6.81
C PHE A 280 -7.03 1.01 7.17
N SER A 281 -7.26 2.20 6.62
CA SER A 281 -6.49 3.39 6.97
C SER A 281 -6.67 3.79 8.44
N VAL A 282 -7.87 3.63 9.01
CA VAL A 282 -8.12 3.81 10.45
C VAL A 282 -7.38 2.74 11.28
N LEU A 283 -7.39 1.49 10.83
CA LEU A 283 -6.61 0.43 11.48
C LEU A 283 -5.11 0.77 11.54
N LEU A 284 -4.53 1.29 10.45
CA LEU A 284 -3.12 1.69 10.44
C LEU A 284 -2.83 2.81 11.44
N LEU A 285 -3.73 3.79 11.57
CA LEU A 285 -3.60 4.83 12.60
C LEU A 285 -3.60 4.23 14.01
N ARG A 286 -4.50 3.28 14.29
CA ARG A 286 -4.60 2.63 15.61
C ARG A 286 -3.45 1.68 15.94
N LEU A 287 -2.86 1.04 14.93
CA LEU A 287 -1.71 0.15 15.10
C LEU A 287 -0.40 0.91 15.39
N THR A 288 -0.34 2.19 15.00
CA THR A 288 0.85 3.02 15.09
C THR A 288 1.01 3.61 16.50
N GLU A 289 2.18 3.41 17.12
CA GLU A 289 2.50 4.06 18.38
C GLU A 289 2.85 5.53 18.16
N LYS A 290 2.31 6.42 19.00
CA LYS A 290 2.60 7.85 18.96
C LYS A 290 4.10 8.19 19.13
N ARG A 291 4.88 7.34 19.83
CA ARG A 291 6.32 7.56 20.06
C ARG A 291 7.15 7.50 18.77
N PHE A 292 6.76 6.65 17.83
CA PHE A 292 7.46 6.38 16.56
C PHE A 292 6.54 6.53 15.36
N SER A 293 5.61 7.50 15.43
CA SER A 293 4.49 7.58 14.50
C SER A 293 4.90 7.75 13.04
N ALA A 294 5.98 8.48 12.74
CA ALA A 294 6.44 8.62 11.36
C ALA A 294 7.01 7.32 10.79
N THR A 295 7.89 6.65 11.55
CA THR A 295 8.56 5.43 11.09
C THR A 295 7.59 4.25 11.00
N GLN A 296 6.75 4.04 12.01
CA GLN A 296 5.81 2.92 12.03
C GLN A 296 4.69 3.10 11.01
N TYR A 297 4.13 4.30 10.86
CA TYR A 297 3.11 4.53 9.84
C TYR A 297 3.70 4.41 8.42
N ALA A 298 4.92 4.93 8.19
CA ALA A 298 5.61 4.75 6.90
C ALA A 298 5.86 3.26 6.59
N LEU A 299 6.22 2.46 7.60
CA LEU A 299 6.38 1.02 7.47
C LEU A 299 5.06 0.34 7.09
N PHE A 300 3.98 0.58 7.86
CA PHE A 300 2.70 -0.07 7.62
C PHE A 300 2.04 0.37 6.31
N SER A 301 2.13 1.65 5.95
CA SER A 301 1.61 2.16 4.68
C SER A 301 2.38 1.62 3.47
N SER A 302 3.69 1.45 3.59
CA SER A 302 4.49 0.83 2.52
C SER A 302 4.16 -0.65 2.37
N LEU A 303 3.98 -1.37 3.49
CA LEU A 303 3.52 -2.75 3.48
C LEU A 303 2.11 -2.88 2.88
N PHE A 304 1.22 -1.93 3.14
CA PHE A 304 -0.11 -1.88 2.52
C PHE A 304 -0.04 -1.75 0.99
N GLY A 305 1.05 -1.19 0.45
CA GLY A 305 1.32 -1.16 -0.99
C GLY A 305 1.84 -2.47 -1.58
N LEU A 306 2.35 -3.39 -0.75
CA LEU A 306 2.97 -4.65 -1.17
C LEU A 306 1.99 -5.61 -1.89
N PRO A 307 0.72 -5.79 -1.45
CA PRO A 307 -0.27 -6.57 -2.18
C PRO A 307 -0.42 -6.13 -3.63
N ARG A 308 -0.43 -4.81 -3.88
CA ARG A 308 -0.55 -4.26 -5.24
C ARG A 308 0.67 -4.59 -6.09
N LEU A 309 1.87 -4.53 -5.50
CA LEU A 309 3.11 -4.86 -6.20
C LEU A 309 3.17 -6.34 -6.59
N LEU A 310 2.71 -7.24 -5.70
CA LEU A 310 2.67 -8.67 -5.94
C LEU A 310 1.55 -9.07 -6.91
N ALA A 311 0.37 -8.47 -6.77
CA ALA A 311 -0.81 -8.80 -7.55
C ALA A 311 -0.61 -8.54 -9.05
N GLY A 312 0.08 -7.47 -9.44
CA GLY A 312 0.28 -7.09 -10.84
C GLY A 312 0.86 -8.22 -11.70
N PRO A 313 2.10 -8.68 -11.45
CA PRO A 313 2.70 -9.78 -12.21
C PRO A 313 1.90 -11.08 -12.11
N LEU A 314 1.43 -11.45 -10.90
CA LEU A 314 0.73 -12.71 -10.68
C LEU A 314 -0.57 -12.81 -11.49
N THR A 315 -1.35 -11.73 -11.52
CA THR A 315 -2.66 -11.70 -12.17
C THR A 315 -2.57 -11.90 -13.68
N GLY A 316 -1.59 -11.27 -14.34
CA GLY A 316 -1.39 -11.42 -15.78
C GLY A 316 -1.16 -12.87 -16.18
N PHE A 317 -0.25 -13.55 -15.48
CA PHE A 317 0.04 -14.97 -15.73
C PHE A 317 -1.14 -15.88 -15.39
N LEU A 318 -1.87 -15.60 -14.31
CA LEU A 318 -3.05 -16.35 -13.92
C LEU A 318 -4.14 -16.28 -15.00
N VAL A 319 -4.42 -15.10 -15.54
CA VAL A 319 -5.43 -14.93 -16.61
C VAL A 319 -5.01 -15.65 -17.88
N ASP A 320 -3.75 -15.56 -18.29
CA ASP A 320 -3.23 -16.28 -19.46
C ASP A 320 -3.41 -17.80 -19.31
N ALA A 321 -3.16 -18.34 -18.12
CA ALA A 321 -3.26 -19.77 -17.86
C ALA A 321 -4.73 -20.24 -17.75
N VAL A 322 -5.55 -19.60 -16.92
CA VAL A 322 -6.88 -20.11 -16.53
C VAL A 322 -8.06 -19.38 -17.15
N GLY A 323 -7.84 -18.21 -17.75
CA GLY A 323 -8.85 -17.36 -18.38
C GLY A 323 -9.62 -16.48 -17.40
N TRP A 324 -10.38 -15.52 -17.94
CA TRP A 324 -11.06 -14.47 -17.16
C TRP A 324 -12.06 -15.00 -16.12
N ARG A 325 -12.92 -15.96 -16.48
CA ARG A 325 -13.93 -16.50 -15.54
C ARG A 325 -13.29 -17.19 -14.34
N THR A 326 -12.36 -18.10 -14.58
CA THR A 326 -11.68 -18.84 -13.52
C THR A 326 -10.81 -17.92 -12.67
N PHE A 327 -10.21 -16.88 -13.27
CA PHE A 327 -9.43 -15.88 -12.56
C PHE A 327 -10.24 -15.17 -11.46
N PHE A 328 -11.43 -14.64 -11.78
CA PHE A 328 -12.28 -13.97 -10.78
C PHE A 328 -12.84 -14.92 -9.71
N LEU A 329 -12.94 -16.22 -10.00
CA LEU A 329 -13.22 -17.22 -8.96
C LEU A 329 -12.01 -17.47 -8.06
N ILE A 330 -10.80 -17.51 -8.61
CA ILE A 330 -9.56 -17.66 -7.82
C ILE A 330 -9.37 -16.46 -6.89
N THR A 331 -9.65 -15.24 -7.36
CA THR A 331 -9.51 -14.04 -6.50
C THR A 331 -10.43 -14.09 -5.28
N LEU A 332 -11.64 -14.66 -5.40
CA LEU A 332 -12.53 -14.92 -4.26
C LEU A 332 -11.84 -15.79 -3.20
N PHE A 333 -11.22 -16.90 -3.61
CA PHE A 333 -10.50 -17.79 -2.70
C PHE A 333 -9.24 -17.12 -2.11
N CYS A 334 -8.57 -16.25 -2.87
CA CYS A 334 -7.44 -15.47 -2.37
C CYS A 334 -7.83 -14.46 -1.27
N GLY A 335 -9.11 -14.09 -1.14
CA GLY A 335 -9.61 -13.22 -0.08
C GLY A 335 -9.85 -13.95 1.26
N VAL A 336 -10.05 -15.28 1.21
CA VAL A 336 -10.36 -16.10 2.39
C VAL A 336 -9.25 -16.05 3.47
N PRO A 337 -7.95 -16.16 3.15
CA PRO A 337 -6.89 -16.05 4.14
C PRO A 337 -6.94 -14.73 4.92
N GLY A 338 -7.26 -13.60 4.27
CA GLY A 338 -7.41 -12.31 4.92
C GLY A 338 -8.54 -12.31 5.97
N MET A 339 -9.67 -12.94 5.65
CA MET A 339 -10.82 -13.07 6.55
C MET A 339 -10.56 -14.05 7.70
N VAL A 340 -9.86 -15.16 7.44
CA VAL A 340 -9.47 -16.12 8.49
C VAL A 340 -8.50 -15.48 9.49
N LEU A 341 -7.55 -14.68 9.01
CA LEU A 341 -6.65 -13.93 9.87
C LEU A 341 -7.42 -12.89 10.69
N LEU A 342 -8.38 -12.17 10.08
CA LEU A 342 -9.25 -11.24 10.80
C LEU A 342 -9.98 -11.91 11.96
N ALA A 343 -10.51 -13.12 11.75
CA ALA A 343 -11.24 -13.87 12.79
C ALA A 343 -10.41 -14.15 14.03
N ARG A 344 -9.09 -14.28 13.88
CA ARG A 344 -8.22 -14.44 15.04
C ARG A 344 -8.07 -13.15 15.84
N PHE A 345 -8.13 -11.98 15.20
CA PHE A 345 -7.95 -10.66 15.84
C PHE A 345 -9.23 -10.03 16.36
N VAL A 346 -10.30 -10.26 15.63
CA VAL A 346 -11.61 -9.70 15.87
C VAL A 346 -12.56 -10.88 15.84
N PRO A 347 -12.83 -11.50 17.01
CA PRO A 347 -13.91 -12.46 17.12
C PRO A 347 -15.19 -11.87 16.54
N LEU A 348 -16.01 -12.69 15.90
CA LEU A 348 -17.29 -12.25 15.33
C LEU A 348 -18.14 -11.60 16.45
N GLY A 349 -18.42 -10.31 16.33
CA GLY A 349 -19.14 -9.52 17.34
C GLY A 349 -18.28 -8.54 18.15
N ALA A 350 -16.95 -8.58 18.03
CA ALA A 350 -16.07 -7.63 18.71
C ALA A 350 -16.10 -6.25 18.02
N ARG A 351 -16.43 -5.21 18.79
CA ARG A 351 -16.45 -3.82 18.29
C ARG A 351 -15.07 -3.29 17.96
N GLU A 352 -14.07 -3.64 18.77
CA GLU A 352 -12.69 -3.18 18.60
C GLU A 352 -11.74 -4.37 18.51
N PRO A 353 -10.67 -4.27 17.70
CA PRO A 353 -9.62 -5.28 17.70
C PRO A 353 -8.84 -5.26 19.02
N GLU A 354 -8.91 -6.37 19.77
CA GLU A 354 -8.07 -6.55 20.96
C GLU A 354 -6.70 -7.09 20.54
N PHE A 355 -5.69 -6.23 20.62
CA PHE A 355 -4.30 -6.65 20.51
C PHE A 355 -3.80 -7.02 21.90
N THR A 356 -4.09 -8.23 22.37
CA THR A 356 -3.55 -8.75 23.64
C THR A 356 -2.03 -8.86 23.54
N ILE A 357 -1.32 -7.91 24.15
CA ILE A 357 0.14 -7.92 24.26
C ILE A 357 0.50 -8.80 25.46
N GLU A 358 0.68 -10.10 25.24
CA GLU A 358 1.44 -10.90 26.20
C GLU A 358 2.90 -10.41 26.19
N PRO A 359 3.52 -10.15 27.35
CA PRO A 359 4.91 -9.73 27.42
C PRO A 359 5.80 -10.80 26.77
N PRO A 360 6.78 -10.42 25.93
CA PRO A 360 7.65 -11.38 25.28
C PRO A 360 8.37 -12.19 26.35
N GLY A 361 8.12 -13.50 26.38
CA GLY A 361 8.85 -14.40 27.27
C GLY A 361 10.34 -14.27 27.01
N ARG A 362 11.15 -14.06 28.07
CA ARG A 362 12.62 -14.00 27.98
C ARG A 362 13.13 -15.29 27.32
N ARG A 363 13.43 -15.23 26.02
CA ARG A 363 14.07 -16.30 25.26
C ARG A 363 15.52 -15.90 25.02
N GLN A 364 16.44 -16.87 25.04
CA GLN A 364 17.87 -16.60 24.85
C GLN A 364 18.13 -15.98 23.46
N PRO A 365 19.02 -14.98 23.37
CA PRO A 365 19.39 -14.34 22.11
C PRO A 365 20.05 -15.34 21.17
N ILE A 366 19.77 -15.19 19.87
CA ILE A 366 20.24 -16.07 18.79
C ILE A 366 21.58 -15.55 18.26
N SER A 367 22.53 -16.44 17.97
CA SER A 367 23.80 -16.03 17.35
C SER A 367 23.62 -15.63 15.88
N GLY A 368 24.46 -14.72 15.37
CA GLY A 368 24.44 -14.26 13.96
C GLY A 368 24.35 -15.39 12.91
N PRO A 369 25.11 -16.50 13.04
CA PRO A 369 25.02 -17.64 12.12
C PRO A 369 23.66 -18.36 12.15
N GLN A 370 23.05 -18.50 13.33
CA GLN A 370 21.72 -19.10 13.48
C GLN A 370 20.62 -18.21 12.89
N LEU A 371 20.80 -16.89 12.96
CA LEU A 371 19.91 -15.91 12.32
C LEU A 371 19.96 -16.05 10.79
N ALA A 372 21.16 -16.10 10.23
CA ALA A 372 21.39 -16.29 8.80
C ALA A 372 20.81 -17.63 8.31
N TRP A 373 21.00 -18.71 9.07
CA TRP A 373 20.43 -20.03 8.76
C TRP A 373 18.90 -20.02 8.71
N ARG A 374 18.24 -19.38 9.69
CA ARG A 374 16.78 -19.26 9.70
C ARG A 374 16.26 -18.39 8.55
N GLY A 375 16.98 -17.32 8.22
CA GLY A 375 16.68 -16.52 7.04
C GLY A 375 16.81 -17.33 5.74
N ALA A 376 17.88 -18.11 5.61
CA ALA A 376 18.10 -18.99 4.46
C ALA A 376 17.04 -20.09 4.36
N LEU A 377 16.62 -20.69 5.48
CA LEU A 377 15.52 -21.66 5.52
C LEU A 377 14.19 -21.04 5.09
N GLY A 378 13.83 -19.87 5.64
CA GLY A 378 12.60 -19.17 5.27
C GLY A 378 12.59 -18.77 3.79
N GLY A 379 13.70 -18.24 3.30
CA GLY A 379 13.87 -17.91 1.88
C GLY A 379 13.84 -19.14 0.98
N GLY A 380 14.48 -20.24 1.37
CA GLY A 380 14.47 -21.50 0.63
C GLY A 380 13.08 -22.12 0.52
N LEU A 381 12.30 -22.11 1.61
CA LEU A 381 10.91 -22.57 1.61
C LEU A 381 10.02 -21.70 0.70
N ALA A 382 10.18 -20.38 0.77
CA ALA A 382 9.46 -19.45 -0.09
C ALA A 382 9.83 -19.61 -1.57
N LEU A 383 11.11 -19.87 -1.86
CA LEU A 383 11.58 -20.17 -3.21
C LEU A 383 10.94 -21.46 -3.72
N ALA A 384 10.96 -22.54 -2.94
CA ALA A 384 10.37 -23.82 -3.33
C ALA A 384 8.85 -23.70 -3.58
N ALA A 385 8.12 -23.04 -2.69
CA ALA A 385 6.69 -22.81 -2.84
C ALA A 385 6.36 -21.92 -4.04
N GLY A 386 7.12 -20.83 -4.25
CA GLY A 386 6.96 -19.93 -5.38
C GLY A 386 7.26 -20.62 -6.71
N SER A 387 8.35 -21.39 -6.78
CA SER A 387 8.71 -22.17 -7.97
C SER A 387 7.67 -23.23 -8.30
N LEU A 388 7.13 -23.93 -7.28
CA LEU A 388 6.06 -24.91 -7.47
C LEU A 388 4.78 -24.26 -8.01
N LEU A 389 4.39 -23.10 -7.48
CA LEU A 389 3.21 -22.36 -7.93
C LEU A 389 3.36 -21.93 -9.39
N VAL A 390 4.49 -21.32 -9.74
CA VAL A 390 4.76 -20.87 -11.12
C VAL A 390 4.83 -22.05 -12.09
N ALA A 391 5.50 -23.14 -11.70
CA ALA A 391 5.54 -24.36 -12.51
C ALA A 391 4.14 -24.95 -12.73
N THR A 392 3.28 -24.94 -11.71
CA THR A 392 1.90 -25.40 -11.83
C THR A 392 1.11 -24.53 -12.81
N LEU A 393 1.27 -23.21 -12.75
CA LEU A 393 0.64 -22.27 -13.69
C LEU A 393 1.12 -22.47 -15.13
N LEU A 394 2.43 -22.68 -15.32
CA LEU A 394 3.01 -22.95 -16.62
C LEU A 394 2.50 -24.29 -17.19
N ALA A 395 2.44 -25.34 -16.37
CA ALA A 395 1.86 -26.62 -16.74
C ALA A 395 0.39 -26.49 -17.17
N LEU A 396 -0.42 -25.72 -16.42
CA LEU A 396 -1.82 -25.43 -16.77
C LEU A 396 -1.94 -24.66 -18.09
N LYS A 397 -1.07 -23.67 -18.32
CA LYS A 397 -1.03 -22.89 -19.56
C LYS A 397 -0.74 -23.79 -20.77
N THR A 398 0.26 -24.65 -20.67
CA THR A 398 0.65 -25.59 -21.72
C THR A 398 -0.44 -26.64 -21.97
N MET A 399 -1.04 -27.17 -20.90
CA MET A 399 -2.19 -28.08 -20.95
C MET A 399 -3.35 -27.46 -21.73
N ARG A 400 -3.67 -26.18 -21.48
CA ARG A 400 -4.77 -25.48 -22.14
C ARG A 400 -4.46 -25.12 -23.60
N ALA A 401 -3.25 -24.66 -23.88
CA ALA A 401 -2.84 -24.25 -25.23
C ALA A 401 -2.72 -25.44 -26.19
N ASN A 402 -2.13 -26.55 -25.73
CA ASN A 402 -1.81 -27.70 -26.58
C ASN A 402 -2.74 -28.90 -26.38
N ARG A 403 -3.75 -28.80 -25.49
CA ARG A 403 -4.59 -29.93 -25.04
C ARG A 403 -3.76 -31.15 -24.59
N ALA A 404 -2.58 -30.90 -24.02
CA ALA A 404 -1.64 -31.92 -23.56
C ALA A 404 -1.97 -32.40 -22.13
N SER A 405 -1.28 -33.41 -21.63
CA SER A 405 -1.35 -33.82 -20.22
C SER A 405 -0.65 -32.81 -19.29
N PHE A 406 -1.12 -32.70 -18.04
CA PHE A 406 -0.46 -31.89 -17.01
C PHE A 406 0.92 -32.48 -16.68
N ASP A 407 1.98 -31.74 -17.00
CA ASP A 407 3.36 -32.13 -16.69
C ASP A 407 4.06 -31.05 -15.86
N LEU A 408 4.15 -31.30 -14.56
CA LEU A 408 4.82 -30.41 -13.61
C LEU A 408 6.35 -30.47 -13.72
N GLY A 409 6.92 -31.61 -14.12
CA GLY A 409 8.36 -31.80 -14.21
C GLY A 409 8.96 -30.99 -15.34
N ALA A 410 8.33 -31.04 -16.53
CA ALA A 410 8.72 -30.21 -17.66
C ALA A 410 8.57 -28.71 -17.35
N ALA A 411 7.52 -28.32 -16.62
CA ALA A 411 7.29 -26.94 -16.22
C ALA A 411 8.31 -26.42 -15.19
N LEU A 412 8.72 -27.26 -14.22
CA LEU A 412 9.81 -26.95 -13.29
C LEU A 412 11.15 -26.79 -14.01
N ALA A 413 11.46 -27.67 -14.98
CA ALA A 413 12.66 -27.56 -15.80
C ALA A 413 12.67 -26.26 -16.62
N ALA A 414 11.54 -25.93 -17.26
CA ALA A 414 11.39 -24.69 -18.03
C ALA A 414 11.53 -23.43 -17.16
N LEU A 415 11.11 -23.47 -15.89
CA LEU A 415 11.30 -22.35 -14.95
C LEU A 415 12.77 -22.18 -14.52
N LEU A 416 13.49 -23.28 -14.36
CA LEU A 416 14.92 -23.26 -13.96
C LEU A 416 15.84 -22.88 -15.12
N SER A 417 15.44 -23.15 -16.37
CA SER A 417 16.15 -22.74 -17.58
C SER A 417 15.21 -22.01 -18.56
N PRO A 418 14.90 -20.71 -18.31
CA PRO A 418 14.00 -19.96 -19.16
C PRO A 418 14.59 -19.69 -20.54
N ALA A 419 13.87 -20.05 -21.60
CA ALA A 419 14.27 -19.79 -22.98
C ALA A 419 13.84 -18.39 -23.48
N ASP A 420 12.88 -17.75 -22.81
CA ASP A 420 12.27 -16.49 -23.21
C ASP A 420 12.41 -15.40 -22.13
N PRO A 421 12.34 -14.10 -22.51
CA PRO A 421 12.40 -13.00 -21.54
C PRO A 421 11.30 -13.06 -20.47
N ALA A 422 10.14 -13.62 -20.79
CA ALA A 422 9.03 -13.74 -19.85
C ALA A 422 9.34 -14.75 -18.72
N GLY A 423 9.95 -15.90 -19.02
CA GLY A 423 10.37 -16.86 -18.01
C GLY A 423 11.50 -16.31 -17.11
N TRP A 424 12.40 -15.49 -17.64
CA TRP A 424 13.41 -14.78 -16.81
C TRP A 424 12.76 -13.81 -15.81
N ILE A 425 11.73 -13.09 -16.22
CA ILE A 425 10.95 -12.21 -15.32
C ILE A 425 10.28 -13.04 -14.21
N GLN A 426 9.72 -14.21 -14.55
CA GLN A 426 9.07 -15.09 -13.56
C GLN A 426 10.06 -15.59 -12.50
N LEU A 427 11.23 -16.07 -12.93
CA LEU A 427 12.27 -16.51 -12.02
C LEU A 427 12.74 -15.36 -11.12
N ALA A 428 12.94 -14.16 -11.68
CA ALA A 428 13.34 -12.98 -10.93
C ALA A 428 12.31 -12.59 -9.86
N VAL A 429 11.01 -12.66 -10.17
CA VAL A 429 9.93 -12.41 -9.20
C VAL A 429 9.96 -13.43 -8.06
N VAL A 430 10.09 -14.72 -8.37
CA VAL A 430 10.14 -15.80 -7.36
C VAL A 430 11.36 -15.64 -6.44
N VAL A 431 12.53 -15.34 -7.00
CA VAL A 431 13.76 -15.09 -6.23
C VAL A 431 13.65 -13.84 -5.37
N MET A 432 13.07 -12.76 -5.90
CA MET A 432 12.85 -11.52 -5.14
C MET A 432 11.94 -11.79 -3.93
N ILE A 433 10.80 -12.47 -4.13
CA ILE A 433 9.88 -12.83 -3.05
C ILE A 433 10.59 -13.71 -2.01
N ALA A 434 11.32 -14.73 -2.46
CA ALA A 434 12.08 -15.61 -1.57
C ALA A 434 13.11 -14.85 -0.72
N THR A 435 13.82 -13.90 -1.33
CA THR A 435 14.81 -13.06 -0.63
C THR A 435 14.14 -12.19 0.44
N VAL A 436 13.02 -11.55 0.10
CA VAL A 436 12.24 -10.73 1.04
C VAL A 436 11.72 -11.58 2.20
N VAL A 437 11.17 -12.77 1.93
CA VAL A 437 10.68 -13.69 2.97
C VAL A 437 11.83 -14.18 3.85
N GLY A 438 13.00 -14.46 3.29
CA GLY A 438 14.19 -14.86 4.04
C GLY A 438 14.69 -13.76 4.98
N LEU A 439 14.84 -12.53 4.48
CA LEU A 439 15.21 -11.37 5.29
C LEU A 439 14.20 -11.11 6.41
N PHE A 440 12.91 -11.24 6.10
CA PHE A 440 11.84 -11.07 7.06
C PHE A 440 11.83 -12.16 8.15
N THR A 441 12.10 -13.42 7.77
CA THR A 441 12.22 -14.56 8.71
C THR A 441 13.39 -14.39 9.67
N ALA A 442 14.52 -13.85 9.16
CA ALA A 442 15.66 -13.48 9.99
C ALA A 442 15.28 -12.34 10.96
N ALA A 443 14.75 -11.23 10.45
CA ALA A 443 14.31 -10.10 11.26
C ALA A 443 13.34 -10.48 12.39
N LEU A 444 12.38 -11.37 12.10
CA LEU A 444 11.45 -11.90 13.07
C LEU A 444 12.13 -12.74 14.16
N SER A 445 13.08 -13.60 13.75
CA SER A 445 13.83 -14.45 14.66
C SER A 445 14.66 -13.62 15.64
N ALA A 446 15.20 -12.47 15.19
CA ALA A 446 15.86 -11.50 16.06
C ALA A 446 14.88 -10.82 17.01
N ALA A 447 13.73 -10.34 16.51
CA ALA A 447 12.74 -9.61 17.32
C ALA A 447 12.13 -10.44 18.46
N HIS A 448 11.78 -11.70 18.20
CA HIS A 448 11.11 -12.57 19.19
C HIS A 448 12.03 -13.11 20.29
N ARG A 449 13.36 -12.94 20.17
CA ARG A 449 14.33 -13.52 21.13
C ARG A 449 15.28 -12.50 21.73
N GLY A 450 15.00 -11.22 21.53
CA GLY A 450 15.87 -10.13 21.95
C GLY A 450 17.13 -10.08 21.09
N GLU A 451 17.45 -8.90 20.58
CA GLU A 451 18.85 -8.65 20.27
C GLU A 451 19.65 -8.89 21.55
N SER A 452 20.77 -9.60 21.41
CA SER A 452 21.83 -9.54 22.40
C SER A 452 22.06 -8.07 22.74
N ALA A 453 21.71 -7.68 23.97
CA ALA A 453 22.18 -6.46 24.56
C ALA A 453 23.69 -6.57 24.67
N THR A 454 24.40 -6.25 23.60
CA THR A 454 25.77 -5.81 23.62
C THR A 454 25.72 -4.29 23.67
N ASP A 455 25.17 -3.77 24.76
CA ASP A 455 25.30 -2.42 25.26
C ASP A 455 25.19 -2.58 26.79
N ASP A 456 26.27 -3.09 27.39
CA ASP A 456 26.54 -2.97 28.82
C ASP A 456 27.71 -1.96 28.95
N PRO A 457 27.75 -1.19 30.05
CA PRO A 457 27.93 0.28 30.08
C PRO A 457 29.28 0.87 29.64
#